data_AF-A0A925C7G1-F1
#
_entry.id   AF-A0A925C7G1-F1
#
_cell.length_a   1.000
_cell.length_b   1.000
_cell.length_c   1.000
_cell.angle_alpha   90.00
_cell.angle_beta   90.00
_cell.angle_gamma   90.00
#
_symmetry.space_group_name_H-M   'P 1'
#
loop_
_entity.id
_entity.type
_entity.pdbx_description
1 polymer ?
#
loop_
_entity_poly.entity_id
_entity_poly.type
_entity_poly.pdbx_seq_one_letter_code
_entity_poly.pdbx_strand_id
1 'polypeptide(L)' 'QTPLRRFGTSEDVANAALFFASDESAYVTGAELAIDGGMQATL' A
#
# COMPACT_ATOMS: atom_id res chain seq x y z
N GLN A 1 8.69 15.20 0.22
CA GLN A 1 8.49 14.68 -1.15
C GLN A 1 8.70 13.17 -1.07
N THR A 2 7.79 12.36 -1.62
CA THR A 2 7.96 10.89 -1.70
C THR A 2 8.73 10.53 -2.98
N PRO A 3 9.36 9.34 -3.08
CA PRO A 3 9.94 8.86 -4.34
C PRO A 3 8.96 8.85 -5.53
N LEU A 4 7.68 8.58 -5.30
CA LEU A 4 6.63 8.70 -6.32
C LEU A 4 6.29 10.15 -6.72
N ARG A 5 6.93 11.15 -6.11
CA ARG A 5 6.77 12.59 -6.40
C ARG A 5 5.33 13.12 -6.28
N ARG A 6 4.48 12.43 -5.52
CA ARG A 6 3.13 12.89 -5.15
C ARG A 6 2.80 12.47 -3.71
N PHE A 7 1.87 13.18 -3.10
CA PHE A 7 1.26 12.70 -1.87
C PHE A 7 0.29 11.55 -2.18
N GLY A 8 0.19 10.62 -1.22
CA GLY A 8 -0.87 9.62 -1.22
C GLY A 8 -2.23 10.28 -1.06
N THR A 9 -3.23 9.60 -1.57
CA THR A 9 -4.65 9.93 -1.45
C THR A 9 -5.34 8.87 -0.61
N SER A 10 -6.56 9.14 -0.15
CA SER A 10 -7.38 8.11 0.51
C SER A 10 -7.62 6.89 -0.38
N GLU A 11 -7.67 7.10 -1.69
CA GLU A 11 -7.87 6.05 -2.70
C GLU A 11 -6.69 5.06 -2.75
N ASP A 12 -5.46 5.52 -2.51
CA ASP A 12 -4.29 4.64 -2.46
C ASP A 12 -4.38 3.64 -1.30
N VAL A 13 -4.91 4.08 -0.15
CA VAL A 13 -5.15 3.21 1.02
C VAL A 13 -6.35 2.30 0.80
N ALA A 14 -7.44 2.83 0.23
CA ALA A 14 -8.65 2.06 -0.05
C ALA A 14 -8.39 0.87 -0.98
N ASN A 15 -7.58 1.06 -2.03
CA ASN A 15 -7.23 -0.01 -2.95
C ASN A 15 -6.36 -1.10 -2.32
N ALA A 16 -5.43 -0.73 -1.42
CA ALA A 16 -4.66 -1.72 -0.65
C ALA A 16 -5.53 -2.53 0.31
N ALA A 17 -6.48 -1.87 0.98
CA ALA A 17 -7.47 -2.54 1.81
C ALA A 17 -8.39 -3.45 0.99
N LEU A 18 -8.81 -3.00 -0.20
CA LEU A 18 -9.62 -3.80 -1.12
C LEU A 18 -8.89 -5.07 -1.54
N PHE A 19 -7.60 -4.98 -1.89
CA PHE A 19 -6.79 -6.16 -2.19
C PHE A 19 -6.77 -7.17 -1.02
N PHE A 20 -6.53 -6.71 0.21
CA PHE A 20 -6.55 -7.60 1.37
C PHE A 20 -7.94 -8.16 1.72
N ALA A 21 -9.01 -7.49 1.28
CA ALA A 21 -10.38 -7.96 1.46
C ALA A 21 -10.85 -8.89 0.33
N SER A 22 -10.10 -8.99 -0.77
CA SER A 22 -10.49 -9.73 -1.96
C SER A 22 -9.88 -11.13 -2.04
N ASP A 23 -10.47 -12.00 -2.85
CA ASP A 23 -10.03 -13.39 -3.04
C ASP A 23 -8.61 -13.47 -3.65
N GLU A 24 -8.15 -12.42 -4.33
CA GLU A 24 -6.78 -12.31 -4.87
C GLU A 24 -5.70 -12.38 -3.76
N SER A 25 -6.06 -12.08 -2.51
CA SER A 25 -5.16 -12.18 -1.37
C SER A 25 -5.44 -13.39 -0.46
N ALA A 26 -6.21 -14.39 -0.92
CA ALA A 26 -6.70 -15.50 -0.08
C ALA A 26 -5.62 -16.32 0.67
N TYR A 27 -4.34 -16.25 0.24
CA TYR A 27 -3.22 -16.90 0.91
C TYR A 27 -2.18 -15.92 1.49
N VAL A 28 -2.50 -14.63 1.52
CA VAL A 28 -1.64 -13.58 2.09
C VAL A 28 -2.10 -13.29 3.51
N THR A 29 -1.29 -13.67 4.49
CA THR A 29 -1.57 -13.43 5.92
C THR A 29 -0.29 -13.15 6.68
N GLY A 30 -0.37 -12.42 7.80
CA GLY A 30 0.78 -12.03 8.60
C GLY A 30 1.76 -11.07 7.90
N ALA A 31 1.31 -10.42 6.82
CA ALA A 31 2.10 -9.49 6.03
C ALA A 31 1.58 -8.06 6.17
N GLU A 32 2.47 -7.10 6.00
CA GLU A 32 2.16 -5.68 5.93
C GLU A 32 2.44 -5.16 4.51
N LEU A 33 1.63 -4.21 4.03
CA LEU A 33 1.85 -3.51 2.76
C LEU A 33 2.04 -2.02 3.03
N ALA A 34 3.25 -1.52 2.79
CA ALA A 34 3.55 -0.10 2.93
C ALA A 34 2.88 0.72 1.82
N ILE A 35 2.08 1.72 2.21
CA ILE A 35 1.36 2.62 1.31
C ILE A 35 1.89 4.05 1.54
N ASP A 36 3.16 4.27 1.24
CA ASP A 36 3.90 5.49 1.62
C ASP A 36 4.59 6.20 0.44
N GLY A 37 4.34 5.72 -0.78
CA GLY A 37 4.99 6.24 -1.98
C GLY A 37 6.50 6.03 -2.03
N GLY A 38 7.03 5.06 -1.28
CA GLY A 38 8.43 4.65 -1.25
C GLY A 38 9.28 5.29 -0.16
N MET A 39 8.68 6.00 0.80
CA MET A 39 9.41 6.75 1.82
C MET A 39 10.30 5.87 2.69
N GLN A 40 9.82 4.69 3.12
CA GLN A 40 10.58 3.76 3.95
C GLN A 40 11.72 3.07 3.21
N ALA A 41 11.65 2.95 1.89
CA ALA A 41 12.66 2.25 1.09
C ALA A 41 13.88 3.11 0.73
N THR A 42 13.87 4.40 1.11
CA THR A 42 14.93 5.37 0.74
C THR A 42 15.77 5.84 1.94
N LEU A 43 15.44 5.38 3.16
CA LEU A 43 16.26 5.55 4.37
C LEU A 43 17.13 4.31 4.58
#